data_AF-A0A0F9IVZ2-F1
#
_entry.id   AF-A0A0F9IVZ2-F1
#
_cell.length_a   1.000
_cell.length_b   1.000
_cell.length_c   1.000
_cell.angle_alpha   90.00
_cell.angle_beta   90.00
_cell.angle_gamma   90.00
#
_symmetry.space_group_name_H-M   'P 1'
#
loop_
_entity.id
_entity.type
_entity.pdbx_description
1 polymer ?
#
loop_
_entity_poly.entity_id
_entity_poly.type
_entity_poly.pdbx_seq_one_letter_code
_entity_poly.pdbx_strand_id
1 'polypeptide(L)'
;MTSDQKLQTVYLKWNSYKGKGWKGHDFLNKPAKDAILKRLREGYRPESLCKAIDNYARVLLYPDCGWTHAWSLKEFFTRHIIKGGKWEGFQFTRFLDGEFYEDDYLTQSAKSRRIENERARVQVKKFAPVSAERKTELRKQSGLARWQK
;
A
#
# COMPACT_ATOMS: atom_id res chain seq x y z
N MET A 1 17.72 16.49 -11.26
CA MET A 1 18.17 15.09 -11.39
C MET A 1 18.43 14.75 -12.84
N THR A 2 19.59 14.18 -13.14
CA THR A 2 19.93 13.61 -14.47
C THR A 2 19.14 12.33 -14.75
N SER A 3 19.08 11.90 -16.01
CA SER A 3 18.42 10.64 -16.39
C SER A 3 19.00 9.43 -15.67
N ASP A 4 20.32 9.38 -15.50
CA ASP A 4 21.00 8.30 -14.78
C ASP A 4 20.66 8.30 -13.29
N GLN A 5 20.57 9.47 -12.65
CA GLN A 5 20.12 9.57 -11.25
C GLN A 5 18.68 9.06 -11.09
N LYS A 6 17.79 9.39 -12.03
CA LYS A 6 16.39 8.92 -12.02
C LYS A 6 16.31 7.40 -12.17
N LEU A 7 17.05 6.84 -13.13
CA LEU A 7 17.14 5.40 -13.34
C LEU A 7 17.67 4.68 -12.10
N GLN A 8 18.75 5.20 -11.50
CA GLN A 8 19.36 4.60 -10.32
C GLN A 8 18.40 4.62 -9.13
N THR A 9 17.63 5.70 -8.97
CA THR A 9 16.61 5.81 -7.93
C THR A 9 15.57 4.70 -8.03
N VAL A 10 15.00 4.47 -9.22
CA VAL A 10 14.01 3.42 -9.46
C VAL A 10 14.60 2.03 -9.25
N TYR A 11 15.82 1.81 -9.73
CA TYR A 11 16.53 0.54 -9.55
C TYR A 11 16.81 0.21 -8.07
N LEU A 12 17.36 1.18 -7.32
CA LEU A 12 17.62 1.01 -5.89
C LEU A 12 16.31 0.75 -5.13
N LYS A 13 15.24 1.44 -5.50
CA LYS A 13 13.92 1.22 -4.91
C LYS A 13 13.44 -0.22 -5.13
N TRP A 14 13.50 -0.73 -6.36
CA TRP A 14 13.15 -2.12 -6.66
C TRP A 14 13.96 -3.10 -5.80
N ASN A 15 15.25 -2.86 -5.66
CA ASN A 15 16.14 -3.76 -4.93
C ASN A 15 16.02 -3.68 -3.41
N SER A 16 15.37 -2.65 -2.85
CA SER A 16 15.13 -2.56 -1.40
C SER A 16 14.28 -3.71 -0.83
N TYR A 17 13.58 -4.45 -1.69
CA TYR A 17 12.76 -5.61 -1.32
C TYR A 17 13.44 -6.97 -1.54
N LYS A 18 14.70 -6.99 -2.02
CA LYS A 18 15.45 -8.22 -2.29
C LYS A 18 15.46 -9.14 -1.07
N GLY A 19 15.28 -10.45 -1.30
CA GLY A 19 15.29 -11.48 -0.26
C GLY A 19 13.91 -11.79 0.37
N LYS A 20 12.87 -11.00 0.10
CA LYS A 20 11.53 -11.18 0.67
C LYS A 20 10.59 -12.01 -0.22
N GLY A 21 11.09 -12.97 -1.00
CA GLY A 21 10.30 -13.59 -2.09
C GLY A 21 10.12 -12.67 -3.32
N TRP A 22 10.86 -11.56 -3.34
CA TRP A 22 10.92 -10.56 -4.41
C TRP A 22 11.98 -10.93 -5.46
N LYS A 23 11.71 -10.68 -6.74
CA LYS A 23 12.69 -10.86 -7.84
C LYS A 23 13.61 -9.65 -7.97
N GLY A 24 14.48 -9.48 -6.97
CA GLY A 24 15.57 -8.50 -6.99
C GLY A 24 16.64 -8.80 -8.05
N HIS A 25 17.54 -7.85 -8.30
CA HIS A 25 18.60 -7.96 -9.32
C HIS A 25 19.95 -7.60 -8.70
N ASP A 26 21.01 -8.35 -9.01
CA ASP A 26 22.36 -8.02 -8.54
C ASP A 26 22.94 -6.79 -9.24
N PHE A 27 22.59 -6.60 -10.51
CA PHE A 27 22.97 -5.46 -11.33
C PHE A 27 21.81 -5.07 -12.26
N LEU A 28 21.78 -3.81 -12.69
CA LEU A 28 20.77 -3.35 -13.63
C LEU A 28 21.15 -3.76 -15.06
N ASN A 29 20.61 -4.89 -15.52
CA ASN A 29 20.83 -5.36 -16.89
C ASN A 29 20.20 -4.41 -17.93
N LYS A 30 20.70 -4.48 -19.18
CA LYS A 30 20.23 -3.62 -20.28
C LYS A 30 18.70 -3.66 -20.48
N PRO A 31 18.03 -4.84 -20.51
CA PRO A 31 16.58 -4.88 -20.65
C PRO A 31 15.81 -4.16 -19.54
N ALA A 32 16.23 -4.27 -18.28
CA ALA A 32 15.59 -3.59 -17.16
C ALA A 32 15.86 -2.08 -17.19
N LYS A 33 17.09 -1.68 -17.55
CA LYS A 33 17.46 -0.28 -17.80
C LYS A 33 16.57 0.35 -18.87
N ASP A 34 16.45 -0.31 -20.02
CA ASP A 34 15.64 0.18 -21.14
C ASP A 34 14.16 0.29 -20.76
N ALA A 35 13.64 -0.66 -19.99
CA ALA A 35 12.27 -0.62 -19.49
C ALA A 35 12.01 0.62 -18.60
N ILE A 36 12.89 0.90 -17.62
CA ILE A 36 12.78 2.09 -16.76
C ILE A 36 12.89 3.37 -17.59
N LEU A 37 13.92 3.47 -18.44
CA LEU A 37 14.14 4.65 -19.28
C LEU A 37 12.98 4.92 -20.23
N LYS A 38 12.33 3.86 -20.73
CA LYS A 38 11.12 4.01 -21.55
C LYS A 38 9.99 4.68 -20.75
N ARG A 39 9.74 4.25 -19.52
CA ARG A 39 8.72 4.89 -18.66
C ARG A 39 9.08 6.35 -18.34
N LEU A 40 10.34 6.62 -18.02
CA LEU A 40 10.79 7.99 -17.75
C LEU A 40 10.63 8.91 -18.98
N ARG A 41 10.88 8.40 -20.20
CA ARG A 41 10.67 9.15 -21.45
C ARG A 41 9.20 9.39 -21.78
N GLU A 42 8.32 8.48 -21.37
CA GLU A 42 6.86 8.63 -21.52
C GLU A 42 6.27 9.64 -20.52
N GLY A 43 7.08 10.29 -19.68
CA GLY A 43 6.67 11.36 -18.78
C GLY A 43 6.38 10.91 -17.35
N TYR A 44 6.52 9.61 -17.04
CA TYR A 44 6.36 9.14 -15.67
C TYR A 44 7.49 9.65 -14.78
N ARG A 45 7.10 10.23 -13.65
CA ARG A 45 8.04 10.73 -12.64
C ARG A 45 8.71 9.58 -11.87
N PRO A 46 10.00 9.67 -11.52
CA PRO A 46 10.68 8.65 -10.73
C PRO A 46 9.96 8.30 -9.42
N GLU A 47 9.39 9.32 -8.77
CA GLU A 47 8.65 9.16 -7.51
C GLU A 47 7.41 8.31 -7.71
N SER A 48 6.64 8.55 -8.77
CA SER A 48 5.46 7.76 -9.13
C SER A 48 5.83 6.30 -9.45
N LEU A 49 6.95 6.09 -10.15
CA LEU A 49 7.44 4.72 -10.43
C LEU A 49 7.87 4.02 -9.14
N CYS A 50 8.58 4.71 -8.25
CA CYS A 50 8.98 4.17 -6.95
C CYS A 50 7.78 3.81 -6.07
N LYS A 51 6.74 4.64 -6.12
CA LYS A 51 5.50 4.41 -5.40
C LYS A 51 4.70 3.25 -5.97
N ALA A 52 4.69 3.08 -7.30
CA ALA A 52 4.13 1.88 -7.92
C ALA A 52 4.87 0.61 -7.49
N ILE A 53 6.19 0.69 -7.32
CA ILE A 53 6.98 -0.42 -6.75
C ILE A 53 6.58 -0.70 -5.30
N ASP A 54 6.37 0.34 -4.47
CA ASP A 54 5.89 0.19 -3.09
C ASP A 54 4.55 -0.54 -3.02
N ASN A 55 3.59 -0.11 -3.84
CA ASN A 55 2.25 -0.68 -3.91
C ASN A 55 2.29 -2.13 -4.43
N TYR A 56 3.12 -2.41 -5.43
CA TYR A 56 3.32 -3.78 -5.90
C TYR A 56 3.97 -4.69 -4.85
N ALA A 57 4.98 -4.19 -4.13
CA ALA A 57 5.59 -4.91 -3.02
C ALA A 57 4.60 -5.13 -1.86
N ARG A 58 3.73 -4.17 -1.58
CA ARG A 58 2.64 -4.32 -0.61
C ARG A 58 1.75 -5.50 -0.98
N VAL A 59 1.29 -5.53 -2.22
CA VAL A 59 0.40 -6.57 -2.73
C VAL A 59 1.05 -7.95 -2.79
N LEU A 60 2.32 -8.02 -3.17
CA LEU A 60 3.02 -9.31 -3.35
C LEU A 60 3.55 -9.90 -2.04
N LEU A 61 4.02 -9.06 -1.11
CA LEU A 61 4.80 -9.52 0.04
C LEU A 61 4.01 -9.60 1.34
N TYR A 62 2.85 -8.94 1.42
CA TYR A 62 2.08 -8.91 2.66
C TYR A 62 1.05 -10.05 2.69
N PRO A 63 0.93 -10.75 3.83
CA PRO A 63 0.05 -11.90 3.97
C PRO A 63 -1.43 -11.56 3.82
N ASP A 64 -1.79 -10.29 3.99
CA ASP A 64 -3.16 -9.83 3.87
C ASP A 64 -3.62 -9.72 2.41
N CYS A 65 -2.69 -9.73 1.44
CA CYS A 65 -2.96 -9.61 0.01
C CYS A 65 -2.90 -10.98 -0.69
N GLY A 66 -3.80 -11.22 -1.64
CA GLY A 66 -3.96 -12.50 -2.34
C GLY A 66 -3.10 -12.68 -3.59
N TRP A 67 -2.07 -11.87 -3.79
CA TRP A 67 -1.29 -11.86 -5.02
C TRP A 67 -0.03 -12.71 -4.91
N THR A 68 0.08 -13.74 -5.73
CA THR A 68 1.14 -14.75 -5.60
C THR A 68 2.24 -14.62 -6.65
N HIS A 69 2.04 -13.82 -7.70
CA HIS A 69 2.94 -13.82 -8.84
C HIS A 69 3.94 -12.65 -8.80
N ALA A 70 5.22 -13.01 -8.59
CA ALA A 70 6.35 -12.10 -8.60
C ALA A 70 6.89 -11.87 -10.03
N TRP A 71 6.82 -10.63 -10.51
CA TRP A 71 7.42 -10.15 -11.74
C TRP A 71 8.87 -9.70 -11.48
N SER A 72 9.73 -9.86 -12.48
CA SER A 72 11.00 -9.14 -12.55
C SER A 72 10.79 -7.65 -12.83
N LEU A 73 11.81 -6.83 -12.58
CA LEU A 73 11.79 -5.38 -12.84
C LEU A 73 11.41 -5.05 -14.29
N LYS A 74 11.95 -5.82 -15.25
CA LYS A 74 11.58 -5.70 -16.66
C LYS A 74 10.09 -5.98 -16.85
N GLU A 75 9.63 -7.15 -16.40
CA GLU A 75 8.24 -7.58 -16.57
C GLU A 75 7.26 -6.58 -15.95
N PHE A 76 7.55 -6.07 -14.75
CA PHE A 76 6.74 -5.05 -14.09
C PHE A 76 6.46 -3.87 -15.03
N PHE A 77 7.50 -3.28 -15.63
CA PHE A 77 7.36 -2.11 -16.50
C PHE A 77 6.89 -2.41 -17.93
N THR A 78 6.95 -3.65 -18.40
CA THR A 78 6.62 -3.99 -19.81
C THR A 78 5.38 -4.85 -19.98
N ARG A 79 4.85 -5.47 -18.92
CA ARG A 79 3.71 -6.38 -19.03
C ARG A 79 2.44 -5.61 -19.38
N HIS A 80 1.66 -6.13 -20.32
CA HIS A 80 0.44 -5.49 -20.81
C HIS A 80 -0.82 -6.03 -20.12
N ILE A 81 -1.85 -5.19 -20.10
CA ILE A 81 -3.22 -5.58 -19.80
C ILE A 81 -3.88 -5.94 -21.14
N ILE A 82 -4.38 -7.17 -21.25
CA ILE A 82 -5.12 -7.65 -22.42
C ILE A 82 -6.51 -8.05 -21.94
N LYS A 83 -7.56 -7.39 -22.45
CA LYS A 83 -8.96 -7.70 -22.14
C LYS A 83 -9.73 -7.90 -23.44
N GLY A 84 -10.39 -9.05 -23.57
CA GLY A 84 -11.11 -9.40 -24.80
C GLY A 84 -10.25 -9.34 -26.07
N GLY A 85 -8.95 -9.65 -25.95
CA GLY A 85 -8.00 -9.58 -27.06
C GLY A 85 -7.47 -8.18 -27.41
N LYS A 86 -7.90 -7.13 -26.71
CA LYS A 86 -7.46 -5.75 -26.94
C LYS A 86 -6.44 -5.29 -25.90
N TRP A 87 -5.48 -4.47 -26.36
CA TRP A 87 -4.49 -3.82 -25.50
C TRP A 87 -5.16 -2.66 -24.74
N GLU A 88 -5.09 -2.69 -23.41
CA GLU A 88 -5.67 -1.65 -22.55
C GLU A 88 -4.63 -0.80 -21.82
N GLY A 89 -3.35 -1.20 -21.85
CA GLY A 89 -2.28 -0.47 -21.17
C GLY A 89 -1.22 -1.38 -20.57
N PHE A 90 -0.44 -0.83 -19.65
CA PHE A 90 0.60 -1.56 -18.92
C PHE A 90 0.11 -1.96 -17.53
N GLN A 91 0.47 -3.16 -17.06
CA GLN A 91 0.05 -3.64 -15.74
C GLN A 91 0.52 -2.75 -14.59
N PHE A 92 1.72 -2.16 -14.70
CA PHE A 92 2.25 -1.33 -13.61
C PHE A 92 1.39 -0.10 -13.30
N THR A 93 0.59 0.38 -14.25
CA THR A 93 -0.23 1.59 -14.04
C THR A 93 -1.27 1.38 -12.95
N ARG A 94 -1.73 0.14 -12.73
CA ARG A 94 -2.65 -0.25 -11.65
C ARG A 94 -2.07 -0.07 -10.25
N PHE A 95 -0.75 0.13 -10.15
CA PHE A 95 -0.06 0.35 -8.89
C PHE A 95 0.31 1.83 -8.70
N LEU A 96 -0.03 2.72 -9.63
CA LEU A 96 0.16 4.16 -9.44
C LEU A 96 -0.84 4.71 -8.41
N ASP A 97 -0.48 5.79 -7.70
CA ASP A 97 -1.27 6.33 -6.58
C ASP A 97 -2.74 6.66 -6.91
N GLY A 98 -3.06 7.04 -8.15
CA GLY A 98 -4.44 7.35 -8.56
C GLY A 98 -5.27 6.13 -8.96
N GLU A 99 -4.64 4.99 -9.16
CA GLU A 99 -5.25 3.77 -9.71
C GLU A 99 -5.13 2.57 -8.76
N PHE A 100 -4.42 2.74 -7.65
CA PHE A 100 -4.14 1.68 -6.69
C PHE A 100 -5.17 1.64 -5.57
N TYR A 101 -6.02 0.63 -5.63
CA TYR A 101 -7.01 0.33 -4.59
C TYR A 101 -6.57 -0.93 -3.84
N GLU A 102 -5.98 -0.77 -2.65
CA GLU A 102 -5.45 -1.90 -1.85
C GLU A 102 -6.51 -2.98 -1.58
N ASP A 103 -7.77 -2.58 -1.40
CA ASP A 103 -8.89 -3.47 -1.12
C ASP A 103 -9.19 -4.47 -2.25
N ASP A 104 -8.81 -4.15 -3.49
CA ASP A 104 -8.93 -5.07 -4.63
C ASP A 104 -8.00 -6.28 -4.49
N TYR A 105 -6.93 -6.13 -3.72
CA TYR A 105 -5.89 -7.14 -3.55
C TYR A 105 -5.99 -7.88 -2.22
N LEU A 106 -6.82 -7.43 -1.28
CA LEU A 106 -6.98 -8.09 0.02
C LEU A 106 -7.61 -9.48 -0.13
N THR A 107 -7.08 -10.43 0.64
CA THR A 107 -7.69 -11.75 0.85
C THR A 107 -9.04 -11.60 1.55
N GLN A 108 -9.93 -12.59 1.39
CA GLN A 108 -11.23 -12.59 2.06
C GLN A 108 -11.09 -12.53 3.59
N SER A 109 -10.10 -13.24 4.15
CA SER A 109 -9.84 -13.22 5.60
C SER A 109 -9.36 -11.86 6.09
N ALA A 110 -8.52 -11.14 5.32
CA ALA A 110 -8.11 -9.77 5.64
C ALA A 110 -9.28 -8.79 5.57
N LYS A 111 -10.15 -8.92 4.55
CA LYS A 111 -11.38 -8.12 4.43
C LYS A 111 -12.28 -8.30 5.66
N SER A 112 -12.54 -9.54 6.06
CA SER A 112 -13.36 -9.85 7.24
C SER A 112 -12.78 -9.26 8.54
N ARG A 113 -11.47 -9.43 8.79
CA ARG A 113 -10.80 -8.83 9.97
C ARG A 113 -10.92 -7.31 9.99
N ARG A 114 -10.82 -6.64 8.83
CA ARG A 114 -10.92 -5.19 8.75
C ARG A 114 -12.33 -4.71 9.12
N ILE A 115 -13.36 -5.38 8.60
CA ILE A 115 -14.77 -5.10 8.92
C ILE A 115 -15.03 -5.27 10.43
N GLU A 116 -14.51 -6.34 11.03
CA GLU A 116 -14.64 -6.61 12.45
C GLU A 116 -13.97 -5.54 13.31
N ASN A 117 -12.73 -5.17 12.99
CA ASN A 117 -12.00 -4.09 13.68
C ASN A 117 -12.72 -2.74 13.58
N GLU A 118 -13.33 -2.45 12.43
CA GLU A 118 -14.10 -1.22 12.22
C GLU A 118 -15.38 -1.21 13.05
N ARG A 119 -16.11 -2.33 13.10
CA ARG A 119 -17.27 -2.52 13.98
C ARG A 119 -16.89 -2.33 15.45
N ALA A 120 -15.77 -2.91 15.89
CA ALA A 120 -15.27 -2.76 17.26
C ALA A 120 -14.94 -1.30 17.58
N ARG A 121 -14.30 -0.56 16.66
CA ARG A 121 -14.01 0.87 16.83
C ARG A 121 -15.26 1.73 16.96
N VAL A 122 -16.30 1.46 16.15
CA VAL A 122 -17.58 2.17 16.22
C VAL A 122 -18.28 1.89 17.55
N GLN A 123 -18.28 0.64 18.02
CA GLN A 123 -18.85 0.29 19.32
C GLN A 123 -18.10 1.00 20.46
N VAL A 124 -16.77 0.98 20.49
CA VAL A 124 -15.98 1.68 21.51
C VAL A 124 -16.31 3.18 21.53
N LYS A 125 -16.40 3.84 20.37
CA LYS A 125 -16.80 5.26 20.28
C LYS A 125 -18.23 5.51 20.78
N LYS A 126 -19.16 4.56 20.58
CA LYS A 126 -20.55 4.67 21.05
C LYS A 126 -20.66 4.52 22.57
N PHE A 127 -19.78 3.74 23.20
CA PHE A 127 -19.81 3.48 24.65
C PHE A 127 -18.82 4.33 25.48
N ALA A 128 -17.81 4.95 24.85
CA ALA A 128 -16.87 5.87 25.49
C ALA A 128 -17.52 7.10 26.16
N PRO A 129 -18.49 7.83 25.55
CA PRO A 129 -19.06 9.05 26.16
C PRO A 129 -19.84 8.75 27.44
N VAL A 130 -20.51 7.60 27.52
CA VAL A 130 -21.33 7.21 28.69
C VAL A 130 -20.46 6.99 29.95
N SER A 131 -19.20 6.59 29.78
CA SER A 131 -18.29 6.34 30.90
C SER A 131 -17.62 7.60 31.45
N ALA A 132 -17.40 8.61 30.60
CA ALA A 132 -16.78 9.88 30.98
C ALA A 132 -17.77 10.77 31.73
N GLU A 133 -19.03 10.82 31.27
CA GLU A 133 -20.11 11.58 31.92
C GLU A 133 -20.45 10.98 33.29
N ARG A 134 -20.61 9.64 33.39
CA ARG A 134 -20.86 8.97 34.67
C ARG A 134 -19.74 9.17 35.70
N LYS A 135 -18.47 9.18 35.29
CA LYS A 135 -17.34 9.48 36.20
C LYS A 135 -17.35 10.93 36.69
N THR A 136 -17.77 11.86 35.85
CA THR A 136 -17.85 13.29 36.20
C THR A 136 -19.00 13.54 37.16
N GLU A 137 -20.13 12.84 36.96
CA GLU A 137 -21.32 12.91 37.81
C GLU A 137 -21.11 12.26 39.18
N LEU A 138 -20.46 11.09 39.24
CA LEU A 138 -20.04 10.44 40.49
C LEU A 138 -19.06 11.31 41.31
N ARG A 139 -18.15 12.03 40.65
CA ARG A 139 -17.26 13.01 41.32
C ARG A 139 -18.02 14.21 41.90
N LYS A 140 -19.04 14.71 41.21
CA LYS A 140 -19.90 15.79 41.73
C LYS A 140 -20.71 15.33 42.94
N GLN A 141 -21.29 14.13 42.90
CA GLN A 141 -22.06 13.57 44.02
C GLN A 141 -21.17 13.25 45.24
N SER A 142 -19.98 12.71 45.04
CA SER A 142 -19.04 12.42 46.14
C SER A 142 -18.32 13.66 46.70
N GLY A 143 -18.25 14.76 45.95
CA GLY A 143 -17.81 16.07 46.44
C GLY A 143 -18.85 16.78 47.31
N LEU A 144 -20.14 16.66 46.96
CA LEU A 144 -21.27 17.22 47.73
C LEU A 144 -21.49 16.51 49.08
N ALA A 145 -21.24 15.20 49.15
CA ALA A 145 -21.36 14.42 50.38
C ALA A 145 -20.30 14.74 51.46
N ARG A 146 -19.26 15.52 51.13
CA ARG A 146 -18.13 15.82 52.03
C ARG A 146 -18.30 17.12 52.83
N TRP A 147 -19.38 17.86 52.62
CA TRP A 147 -19.67 19.17 53.26
C TRP A 147 -20.92 19.17 54.16
N GLN A 148 -21.54 18.01 54.41
CA GLN A 148 -22.72 17.88 55.28
C GLN A 148 -22.45 17.13 56.60
N LYS A 149 -21.26 17.28 57.18
CA LYS A 149 -20.96 16.77 58.53
C LYS A 149 -20.52 17.90 59.44
#